data_AF-A0A238H554-F1
#
_entry.id   AF-A0A238H554-F1
#
_cell.length_a   1.000
_cell.length_b   1.000
_cell.length_c   1.000
_cell.angle_alpha   90.00
_cell.angle_beta   90.00
_cell.angle_gamma   90.00
#
_symmetry.space_group_name_H-M   'P 1'
#
loop_
_entity.id
_entity.type
_entity.pdbx_description
1 polymer ?
#
loop_
_entity_poly.entity_id
_entity_poly.type
_entity_poly.pdbx_seq_one_letter_code
_entity_poly.pdbx_strand_id
1 'polypeptide(L)' 'MQKKDYWRDEMSEDDARNLLGSDHFDWALDKGVGYCAGRASGYWYANEPEHYAAYRTAERIARASA' A
#
# COMPACT_ATOMS: atom_id res chain seq x y z
N MET A 1 -11.71 13.54 15.87
CA MET A 1 -10.60 12.94 15.10
C MET A 1 -11.19 12.50 13.76
N GLN A 2 -10.92 13.22 12.66
CA GLN A 2 -11.38 12.77 11.35
C GLN A 2 -10.64 11.46 11.02
N LYS A 3 -11.38 10.37 10.80
CA LYS A 3 -10.80 9.12 10.31
C LYS A 3 -10.35 9.39 8.87
N LYS A 4 -9.06 9.24 8.56
CA LYS A 4 -8.55 9.40 7.18
C LYS A 4 -9.34 8.48 6.25
N ASP A 5 -9.80 8.99 5.11
CA ASP A 5 -10.49 8.19 4.10
C ASP A 5 -9.44 7.58 3.17
N TYR A 6 -8.82 6.47 3.59
CA TYR A 6 -7.76 5.80 2.83
C TYR A 6 -8.19 5.24 1.47
N TRP A 7 -9.48 5.30 1.12
CA TRP A 7 -9.90 5.07 -0.26
C TRP A 7 -9.48 6.19 -1.21
N ARG A 8 -9.33 7.42 -0.67
CA ARG A 8 -9.05 8.65 -1.42
C ARG A 8 -7.74 9.31 -0.99
N ASP A 9 -7.49 9.32 0.32
CA ASP A 9 -6.35 9.94 0.95
C ASP A 9 -5.12 9.03 0.85
N GLU A 10 -3.99 9.63 0.48
CA GLU A 10 -2.73 8.91 0.43
C GLU A 10 -2.23 8.54 1.83
N MET A 11 -1.73 7.31 1.95
CA MET A 11 -1.00 6.85 3.13
C MET A 11 0.49 7.19 2.98
N SER A 12 1.12 7.66 4.05
CA SER A 12 2.56 7.92 4.07
C SER A 12 3.35 6.60 3.97
N GLU A 13 4.61 6.67 3.54
CA GLU A 13 5.47 5.48 3.49
C GLU A 13 5.67 4.88 4.89
N ASP A 14 5.95 5.71 5.90
CA ASP A 14 6.10 5.27 7.29
C ASP A 14 4.85 4.53 7.80
N ASP A 15 3.66 5.09 7.56
CA ASP A 15 2.41 4.44 7.97
C ASP A 15 2.21 3.09 7.24
N ALA A 16 2.54 3.03 5.96
CA ALA A 16 2.41 1.81 5.16
C ALA A 16 3.42 0.73 5.59
N ARG A 17 4.67 1.12 5.90
CA ARG A 17 5.70 0.24 6.45
C ARG A 17 5.33 -0.26 7.85
N ASN A 18 4.76 0.59 8.69
CA ASN A 18 4.28 0.21 10.00
C ASN A 18 3.10 -0.77 9.91
N LEU A 19 2.18 -0.56 8.97
CA LEU A 19 1.01 -1.42 8.79
C LEU A 19 1.37 -2.79 8.20
N LEU A 20 2.17 -2.82 7.14
CA LEU A 20 2.54 -4.07 6.45
C LEU A 20 3.68 -4.81 7.14
N GLY A 21 4.48 -4.11 7.96
CA GLY A 21 5.78 -4.55 8.43
C GLY A 21 6.87 -4.22 7.42
N SER A 22 8.01 -3.68 7.89
CA SER A 22 9.08 -3.19 7.03
C SER A 22 9.63 -4.26 6.08
N ASP A 23 9.88 -5.47 6.58
CA ASP A 23 10.39 -6.59 5.76
C ASP A 23 9.41 -6.98 4.65
N HIS A 24 8.11 -7.00 4.96
CA HIS A 24 7.07 -7.32 3.98
C HIS A 24 6.85 -6.19 2.99
N PHE A 25 7.00 -4.94 3.42
CA PHE A 25 6.95 -3.78 2.56
C PHE A 25 8.07 -3.82 1.53
N ASP A 26 9.32 -4.04 1.97
CA ASP A 26 10.48 -4.14 1.08
C ASP A 26 10.36 -5.34 0.14
N TRP A 27 9.85 -6.47 0.63
CA TRP A 27 9.54 -7.62 -0.23
C TRP A 27 8.47 -7.30 -1.28
N ALA A 28 7.43 -6.54 -0.94
CA ALA A 28 6.43 -6.09 -1.91
C ALA A 28 7.04 -5.17 -2.98
N LEU A 29 7.98 -4.30 -2.60
CA LEU A 29 8.73 -3.47 -3.55
C LEU A 29 9.58 -4.32 -4.51
N ASP A 30 10.25 -5.38 -4.02
CA ASP A 30 11.04 -6.32 -4.84
C ASP A 30 10.16 -7.07 -5.87
N LYS A 31 8.93 -7.43 -5.49
CA LYS A 31 7.95 -8.01 -6.44
C LYS A 31 7.46 -7.01 -7.49
N GLY A 32 7.60 -5.73 -7.23
CA GLY A 32 7.33 -4.66 -8.18
C GLY A 32 5.86 -4.25 -8.29
N VAL A 33 5.64 -3.29 -9.20
CA VAL A 33 4.37 -2.55 -9.36
C VAL A 33 3.16 -3.47 -9.53
N GLY A 34 3.26 -4.51 -10.36
CA GLY A 34 2.15 -5.41 -10.66
C GLY A 34 1.67 -6.20 -9.44
N TYR A 35 2.60 -6.64 -8.59
CA TYR A 35 2.26 -7.32 -7.34
C TYR A 35 1.55 -6.38 -6.37
N CYS A 36 2.08 -5.17 -6.16
CA CYS A 36 1.47 -4.17 -5.29
C CYS A 36 0.06 -3.79 -5.75
N ALA A 37 -0.13 -3.55 -7.05
CA ALA A 37 -1.44 -3.24 -7.62
C ALA A 37 -2.45 -4.38 -7.41
N GLY A 38 -2.03 -5.63 -7.64
CA GLY A 38 -2.89 -6.80 -7.44
C GLY A 38 -3.32 -6.98 -5.98
N ARG A 39 -2.39 -6.78 -5.03
CA ARG A 39 -2.72 -6.80 -3.59
C ARG A 39 -3.67 -5.67 -3.22
N ALA A 40 -3.42 -4.45 -3.69
CA ALA A 40 -4.31 -3.31 -3.47
C ALA A 40 -5.73 -3.61 -3.96
N SER A 41 -5.90 -4.10 -5.19
CA SER A 41 -7.22 -4.49 -5.71
C SER A 41 -7.89 -5.56 -4.84
N GLY A 42 -7.15 -6.54 -4.35
CA GLY A 42 -7.68 -7.54 -3.42
C GLY A 42 -8.28 -6.91 -2.15
N TYR A 43 -7.56 -5.97 -1.52
CA TYR A 43 -8.03 -5.27 -0.32
C TYR A 43 -9.16 -4.27 -0.59
N TRP A 44 -9.25 -3.72 -1.81
CA TRP A 44 -10.42 -2.95 -2.24
C TRP A 44 -11.69 -3.80 -2.17
N TYR A 45 -11.66 -4.99 -2.77
CA TYR A 45 -12.82 -5.89 -2.75
C TYR A 45 -13.11 -6.48 -1.36
N ALA A 46 -12.10 -6.57 -0.50
CA ALA A 46 -12.26 -6.98 0.90
C ALA A 46 -12.77 -5.86 1.83
N ASN A 47 -12.91 -4.63 1.32
CA ASN A 47 -13.29 -3.44 2.09
C ASN A 47 -12.32 -3.15 3.25
N GLU A 48 -11.02 -3.32 3.01
CA GLU A 48 -9.93 -3.01 3.96
C GLU A 48 -9.14 -1.77 3.48
N PRO A 49 -9.59 -0.56 3.82
CA PRO A 49 -9.04 0.69 3.29
C PRO A 49 -7.57 0.91 3.67
N GLU A 50 -7.18 0.56 4.90
CA GLU A 50 -5.81 0.74 5.39
C GLU A 50 -4.81 -0.10 4.56
N HIS A 51 -5.11 -1.38 4.36
CA HIS A 51 -4.26 -2.26 3.55
C HIS A 51 -4.29 -1.89 2.08
N TYR A 52 -5.45 -1.50 1.54
CA TYR A 52 -5.53 -0.95 0.20
C TYR A 52 -4.56 0.22 0.02
N ALA A 53 -4.62 1.23 0.90
CA ALA A 53 -3.76 2.40 0.80
C ALA A 53 -2.27 2.05 1.00
N ALA A 54 -1.93 1.14 1.92
CA ALA A 54 -0.55 0.72 2.10
C ALA A 54 0.05 0.09 0.84
N TYR A 55 -0.69 -0.79 0.15
CA TYR A 55 -0.23 -1.37 -1.11
C TYR A 55 -0.25 -0.37 -2.28
N ARG A 56 -1.15 0.62 -2.29
CA ARG A 56 -1.09 1.74 -3.25
C ARG A 56 0.14 2.62 -3.04
N THR A 57 0.54 2.83 -1.79
CA THR A 57 1.80 3.51 -1.47
C THR A 57 3.01 2.70 -1.92
N ALA A 58 3.04 1.39 -1.65
CA ALA A 58 4.08 0.50 -2.15
C ALA A 58 4.16 0.49 -3.69
N GLU A 59 3.02 0.46 -4.39
CA GLU A 59 2.95 0.54 -5.85
C GLU A 59 3.56 1.85 -6.39
N ARG A 60 3.24 2.98 -5.76
CA ARG A 60 3.77 4.30 -6.15
C ARG A 60 5.28 4.36 -6.00
N ILE A 61 5.82 3.84 -4.88
CA ILE A 61 7.26 3.80 -4.62
C ILE A 61 7.95 2.86 -5.60
N ALA A 62 7.45 1.63 -5.75
CA ALA A 62 7.99 0.66 -6.70
C ALA A 62 8.02 1.21 -8.13
N ARG A 63 7.02 1.99 -8.55
CA ARG A 63 6.99 2.65 -9.86
C ARG A 63 8.03 3.75 -10.01
N ALA A 64 8.36 4.45 -8.93
CA ALA A 64 9.38 5.51 -8.94
C ALA A 64 10.81 4.96 -8.90
N SER A 65 10.98 3.71 -8.44
CA SER A 65 12.28 3.02 -8.34
C SER A 65 12.62 2.14 -9.54
N ALA A 66 11.69 1.97 -10.49
CA ALA A 66 11.87 1.19 -11.72
C ALA A 66 12.39 2.07 -12.88
#